data_AF-A0A2X1MW19-F1
#
_entry.id   AF-A0A2X1MW19-F1
#
_cell.length_a   1.000
_cell.length_b   1.000
_cell.length_c   1.000
_cell.angle_alpha   90.00
_cell.angle_beta   90.00
_cell.angle_gamma   90.00
#
_symmetry.space_group_name_H-M   'P 1'
#
loop_
_entity.id
_entity.type
_entity.pdbx_description
1 polymer ?
#
loop_
_entity_poly.entity_id
_entity_poly.type
_entity_poly.pdbx_seq_one_letter_code
_entity_poly.pdbx_strand_id
1 'polypeptide(L)'
;MIVAPKRCYEPQALLNKQKLWGACVQLYTAAIGKKLGYWGFGDLKAMLVDVAKRGGSFIGLNPIHALYPANPESASPYSPSSRRWLNVIYIDVNAVEDFHLSEEAQAWWQLPTTQQTLQQARDADWVDYSTVTALKMTALRMAWERFRAT
;
A
#
# COMPACT_ATOMS: atom_id res chain seq x y z
N MET A 1 21.49 -23.94 21.24
CA MET A 1 20.41 -24.95 21.15
C MET A 1 19.10 -24.21 20.95
N ILE A 2 18.30 -24.60 19.95
CA ILE A 2 16.95 -24.06 19.75
C ILE A 2 15.96 -25.14 20.15
N VAL A 3 15.01 -24.82 21.03
CA VAL A 3 13.92 -25.72 21.45
C VAL A 3 12.61 -25.10 20.96
N ALA A 4 11.81 -25.87 20.22
CA ALA A 4 10.58 -25.38 19.58
C ALA A 4 9.33 -26.07 20.15
N PRO A 5 8.18 -25.37 20.22
CA PRO A 5 6.92 -25.97 20.63
C PRO A 5 6.41 -26.97 19.58
N LYS A 6 5.54 -27.90 20.00
CA LYS A 6 4.93 -28.89 19.10
C LYS A 6 3.90 -28.30 18.13
N ARG A 7 3.28 -27.18 18.49
CA ARG A 7 2.22 -26.51 17.70
C ARG A 7 2.56 -25.04 17.49
N CYS A 8 2.16 -24.51 16.35
CA CYS A 8 2.16 -23.07 16.09
C CYS A 8 1.06 -22.37 16.90
N TYR A 9 1.08 -21.04 16.90
CA TYR A 9 0.03 -20.23 17.48
C TYR A 9 -1.31 -20.46 16.76
N GLU A 10 -2.39 -20.58 17.54
CA GLU A 10 -3.77 -20.66 17.08
C GLU A 10 -4.60 -19.64 17.87
N PRO A 11 -5.35 -18.72 17.22
CA PRO A 11 -6.22 -17.78 17.91
C PRO A 11 -7.30 -18.47 18.74
N GLN A 12 -7.66 -17.88 19.89
CA GLN A 12 -8.69 -18.44 20.80
C GLN A 12 -10.02 -18.73 20.10
N ALA A 13 -10.40 -17.92 19.11
CA ALA A 13 -11.61 -18.15 18.31
C ALA A 13 -11.61 -19.53 17.62
N LEU A 14 -10.47 -19.96 17.07
CA LEU A 14 -10.34 -21.29 16.44
C LEU A 14 -10.34 -22.41 17.48
N LEU A 15 -9.69 -22.20 18.64
CA LEU A 15 -9.73 -23.14 19.77
C LEU A 15 -11.17 -23.33 20.30
N ASN A 16 -11.96 -22.26 20.29
CA ASN A 16 -13.38 -22.25 20.61
C ASN A 16 -14.26 -22.76 19.47
N LYS A 17 -13.68 -23.33 18.41
CA LYS A 17 -14.37 -23.89 17.23
C LYS A 17 -15.23 -22.89 16.46
N GLN A 18 -14.98 -21.58 16.60
CA GLN A 18 -15.67 -20.56 15.82
C GLN A 18 -15.32 -20.69 14.33
N LYS A 19 -16.26 -20.29 13.47
CA LYS A 19 -16.07 -20.22 12.02
C LYS A 19 -15.82 -18.78 11.64
N LEU A 20 -14.62 -18.51 11.14
CA LEU A 20 -14.18 -17.18 10.75
C LEU A 20 -14.18 -17.06 9.23
N TRP A 21 -14.41 -15.86 8.74
CA TRP A 21 -14.26 -15.51 7.34
C TRP A 21 -13.44 -14.23 7.22
N GLY A 22 -12.86 -13.99 6.05
CA GLY A 22 -12.11 -12.78 5.75
C GLY A 22 -12.06 -12.53 4.26
N ALA A 23 -11.61 -11.35 3.87
CA ALA A 23 -11.44 -11.02 2.46
C ALA A 23 -10.02 -11.34 2.01
N CYS A 24 -9.84 -11.98 0.85
CA CYS A 24 -8.53 -12.15 0.23
C CYS A 24 -8.44 -11.20 -0.96
N VAL A 25 -7.50 -10.26 -0.92
CA VAL A 25 -7.37 -9.21 -1.94
C VAL A 25 -5.98 -9.17 -2.54
N GLN A 26 -5.93 -8.77 -3.80
CA GLN A 26 -4.71 -8.32 -4.44
C GLN A 26 -4.61 -6.81 -4.17
N LEU A 27 -3.69 -6.39 -3.29
CA LEU A 27 -3.62 -5.01 -2.80
C LEU A 27 -3.38 -4.00 -3.94
N TYR A 28 -2.71 -4.41 -5.02
CA TYR A 28 -2.50 -3.57 -6.19
C TYR A 28 -3.77 -3.40 -7.05
N THR A 29 -4.74 -4.32 -7.01
CA THR A 29 -6.01 -4.17 -7.73
C THR A 29 -7.06 -3.40 -6.92
N ALA A 30 -6.77 -3.18 -5.65
CA ALA A 30 -7.67 -2.56 -4.69
C ALA A 30 -7.68 -1.04 -4.89
N ALA A 31 -8.14 -0.57 -6.05
CA ALA A 31 -8.79 0.73 -6.16
C ALA A 31 -10.16 0.60 -5.48
N ILE A 32 -10.17 0.52 -4.15
CA ILE A 32 -11.40 0.32 -3.36
C ILE A 32 -12.19 1.63 -3.40
N GLY A 33 -12.99 1.74 -4.45
CA GLY A 33 -13.83 2.87 -4.75
C GLY A 33 -13.03 4.04 -5.31
N LYS A 34 -13.51 4.59 -6.43
CA LYS A 34 -13.14 5.88 -7.03
C LYS A 34 -13.22 7.11 -6.07
N LYS A 35 -13.36 6.88 -4.76
CA LYS A 35 -13.58 7.87 -3.69
C LYS A 35 -12.40 8.00 -2.72
N LEU A 36 -11.56 6.98 -2.58
CA LEU A 36 -10.42 7.00 -1.68
C LEU A 36 -9.19 6.94 -2.58
N GLY A 37 -8.65 8.12 -2.88
CA GLY A 37 -7.51 8.29 -3.78
C GLY A 37 -6.18 7.82 -3.20
N TYR A 38 -6.23 6.85 -2.29
CA TYR A 38 -5.08 6.19 -1.72
C TYR A 38 -4.73 5.01 -2.65
N TRP A 39 -3.45 4.69 -2.71
CA TRP A 39 -2.98 3.51 -3.41
C TRP A 39 -2.12 2.76 -2.38
N GLY A 40 -2.61 1.65 -1.85
CA GLY A 40 -1.83 0.77 -0.97
C GLY A 40 -2.34 0.75 0.46
N PHE A 41 -1.49 1.11 1.43
CA PHE A 41 -1.80 0.86 2.84
C PHE A 41 -2.95 1.72 3.40
N GLY A 42 -3.23 2.88 2.80
CA GLY A 42 -4.41 3.69 3.14
C GLY A 42 -5.72 2.94 2.85
N ASP A 43 -5.83 2.30 1.69
CA ASP A 43 -7.00 1.50 1.30
C ASP A 43 -7.16 0.28 2.18
N LEU A 44 -6.04 -0.38 2.52
CA LEU A 44 -6.05 -1.51 3.45
C LEU A 44 -6.62 -1.10 4.81
N LYS A 45 -6.22 0.06 5.34
CA LYS A 45 -6.75 0.58 6.60
C LYS A 45 -8.25 0.85 6.53
N ALA A 46 -8.73 1.45 5.44
CA ALA A 46 -10.16 1.68 5.25
C ALA A 46 -10.94 0.36 5.13
N MET A 47 -10.44 -0.59 4.34
CA MET A 47 -11.07 -1.89 4.12
C MET A 47 -11.14 -2.72 5.41
N LEU A 48 -10.11 -2.66 6.27
CA LEU A 48 -10.11 -3.34 7.57
C LEU A 48 -11.33 -2.93 8.42
N VAL A 49 -11.63 -1.63 8.47
CA VAL A 49 -12.80 -1.12 9.20
C VAL A 49 -14.10 -1.67 8.64
N ASP A 50 -14.23 -1.72 7.31
CA ASP A 50 -15.43 -2.19 6.65
C ASP A 50 -15.66 -3.70 6.78
N VAL A 51 -14.59 -4.49 6.65
CA VAL A 51 -14.62 -5.94 6.82
C VAL A 51 -14.96 -6.29 8.27
N ALA A 52 -14.32 -5.61 9.24
CA ALA A 52 -14.60 -5.82 10.66
C ALA A 52 -16.05 -5.49 11.04
N LYS A 53 -16.60 -4.37 10.53
CA LYS A 53 -18.02 -4.00 10.74
C LYS A 53 -19.02 -5.05 10.25
N ARG A 54 -18.62 -5.89 9.29
CA ARG A 54 -19.45 -6.96 8.72
C ARG A 54 -19.18 -8.32 9.37
N GLY A 55 -18.35 -8.37 10.43
CA GLY A 55 -17.99 -9.58 11.14
C GLY A 55 -16.83 -10.37 10.51
N GLY A 56 -16.14 -9.79 9.52
CA GLY A 56 -14.94 -10.39 8.96
C GLY A 56 -13.77 -10.31 9.93
N SER A 57 -12.97 -11.38 9.96
CA SER A 57 -11.91 -11.59 10.96
C SER A 57 -10.50 -11.26 10.44
N PHE A 58 -10.32 -11.17 9.13
CA PHE A 58 -9.01 -10.87 8.53
C PHE A 58 -9.14 -10.30 7.11
N ILE A 59 -8.04 -9.70 6.65
CA ILE A 59 -7.78 -9.42 5.23
C ILE A 59 -6.49 -10.14 4.85
N GLY A 60 -6.57 -11.05 3.89
CA GLY A 60 -5.44 -11.73 3.27
C GLY A 60 -4.89 -10.91 2.11
N LEU A 61 -3.57 -10.85 1.99
CA LEU A 61 -2.87 -10.05 0.98
C LEU A 61 -2.04 -10.94 0.07
N ASN A 62 -1.77 -10.44 -1.14
CA ASN A 62 -0.64 -10.91 -1.93
C ASN A 62 0.70 -10.62 -1.23
N PRO A 63 1.80 -11.27 -1.67
CA PRO A 63 3.13 -10.89 -1.18
C PRO A 63 3.39 -9.40 -1.38
N ILE A 64 3.74 -8.70 -0.31
CA ILE A 64 4.08 -7.26 -0.31
C ILE A 64 5.58 -7.02 -0.21
N HIS A 65 6.36 -7.99 -0.69
CA HIS A 65 7.82 -7.99 -0.69
C HIS A 65 8.40 -6.88 -1.57
N ALA A 66 9.57 -6.37 -1.20
CA ALA A 66 10.29 -5.35 -1.96
C ALA A 66 10.51 -5.82 -3.41
N LEU A 67 10.04 -5.01 -4.36
CA LEU A 67 10.26 -5.17 -5.80
C LEU A 67 11.33 -4.16 -6.25
N TYR A 68 11.22 -3.65 -7.48
CA TYR A 68 12.21 -2.82 -8.13
C TYR A 68 11.62 -1.44 -8.47
N PRO A 69 11.77 -0.40 -7.63
CA PRO A 69 11.28 0.94 -7.95
C PRO A 69 11.91 1.52 -9.23
N ALA A 70 13.13 1.09 -9.57
CA ALA A 70 13.83 1.47 -10.79
C ALA A 70 13.37 0.68 -12.04
N ASN A 71 12.58 -0.38 -11.87
CA ASN A 71 11.98 -1.16 -12.95
C ASN A 71 10.53 -1.53 -12.58
N PRO A 72 9.63 -0.53 -12.52
CA PRO A 72 8.31 -0.68 -11.91
C PRO A 72 7.40 -1.68 -12.63
N GLU A 73 7.59 -1.88 -13.94
CA GLU A 73 6.85 -2.87 -14.73
C GLU A 73 7.20 -4.32 -14.38
N SER A 74 8.32 -4.56 -13.70
CA SER A 74 8.60 -5.87 -13.07
C SER A 74 7.78 -6.04 -11.79
N ALA A 75 6.46 -6.12 -11.97
CA ALA A 75 5.47 -5.98 -10.92
C ALA A 75 5.01 -7.31 -10.27
N SER A 76 5.57 -8.45 -10.69
CA SER A 76 5.20 -9.76 -10.12
C SER A 76 5.55 -9.83 -8.63
N PRO A 77 4.56 -10.02 -7.72
CA PRO A 77 4.80 -10.18 -6.29
C PRO A 77 5.66 -11.41 -5.93
N TYR A 78 5.79 -12.35 -6.88
CA TYR A 78 6.44 -13.64 -6.70
C TYR A 78 7.90 -13.67 -7.19
N SER A 79 8.38 -12.58 -7.80
CA SER A 79 9.78 -12.41 -8.21
C SER A 79 10.46 -11.24 -7.47
N PRO A 80 10.43 -11.20 -6.12
CA PRO A 80 10.86 -10.04 -5.36
C PRO A 80 12.36 -9.86 -5.33
N SER A 81 12.80 -8.61 -5.14
CA SER A 81 14.19 -8.27 -4.81
C SER A 81 14.56 -8.79 -3.42
N SER A 82 13.63 -8.72 -2.46
CA SER A 82 13.84 -9.25 -1.10
C SER A 82 12.53 -9.64 -0.42
N ARG A 83 12.54 -10.80 0.24
CA ARG A 83 11.42 -11.25 1.09
C ARG A 83 11.42 -10.64 2.50
N ARG A 84 12.47 -9.91 2.87
CA ARG A 84 12.60 -9.25 4.19
C ARG A 84 12.10 -7.81 4.22
N TRP A 85 12.15 -7.13 3.07
CA TRP A 85 11.76 -5.73 2.93
C TRP A 85 10.41 -5.60 2.22
N LEU A 86 9.81 -4.41 2.30
CA LEU A 86 8.46 -4.13 1.78
C LEU A 86 8.49 -3.40 0.44
N ASN A 87 7.43 -3.59 -0.36
CA ASN A 87 7.23 -2.83 -1.58
C ASN A 87 6.78 -1.39 -1.26
N VAL A 88 7.65 -0.43 -1.57
CA VAL A 88 7.43 1.00 -1.35
C VAL A 88 6.28 1.58 -2.17
N ILE A 89 5.85 0.91 -3.25
CA ILE A 89 4.70 1.39 -4.04
C ILE A 89 3.41 1.42 -3.22
N TYR A 90 3.32 0.67 -2.11
CA TYR A 90 2.14 0.67 -1.24
C TYR A 90 2.14 1.78 -0.19
N ILE A 91 3.18 2.61 -0.12
CA ILE A 91 3.20 3.76 0.79
C ILE A 91 2.04 4.70 0.45
N ASP A 92 1.25 5.04 1.45
CA ASP A 92 0.25 6.08 1.35
C ASP A 92 0.92 7.45 1.55
N VAL A 93 1.21 8.13 0.43
CA VAL A 93 1.85 9.46 0.43
C VAL A 93 0.99 10.50 1.16
N ASN A 94 -0.34 10.36 1.15
CA ASN A 94 -1.22 11.28 1.84
C ASN A 94 -1.15 11.12 3.38
N ALA A 95 -0.59 10.01 3.88
CA ALA A 95 -0.35 9.81 5.30
C ALA A 95 1.05 10.28 5.74
N VAL A 96 1.87 10.79 4.82
CA VAL A 96 3.21 11.32 5.12
C VAL A 96 3.08 12.80 5.50
N GLU A 97 3.37 13.13 6.75
CA GLU A 97 3.24 14.50 7.25
C GLU A 97 4.13 15.50 6.50
N ASP A 98 5.41 15.16 6.28
CA ASP A 98 6.35 16.01 5.55
C ASP A 98 5.97 16.27 4.09
N PHE A 99 5.13 15.41 3.48
CA PHE A 99 4.57 15.70 2.16
C PHE A 99 3.61 16.89 2.20
N HIS A 100 2.82 17.03 3.27
CA HIS A 100 1.91 18.16 3.48
C HIS A 100 2.66 19.42 3.92
N LEU A 101 3.74 19.27 4.67
CA LEU A 101 4.55 20.38 5.18
C LEU A 101 5.56 20.92 4.16
N SER A 102 5.85 20.19 3.08
CA SER A 102 6.78 20.64 2.04
C SER A 102 6.07 21.57 1.05
N GLU A 103 6.45 22.85 1.04
CA GLU A 103 5.94 23.84 0.09
C GLU A 103 6.19 23.42 -1.36
N GLU A 104 7.37 22.85 -1.64
CA GLU A 104 7.73 22.32 -2.96
C GLU A 104 6.80 21.19 -3.37
N ALA A 105 6.54 20.24 -2.46
CA ALA A 105 5.65 19.12 -2.74
C ALA A 105 4.21 19.59 -2.98
N GLN A 106 3.73 20.58 -2.24
CA GLN A 106 2.40 21.16 -2.41
C GLN A 106 2.28 21.94 -3.73
N ALA A 107 3.30 22.72 -4.09
CA ALA A 107 3.33 23.42 -5.38
C ALA A 107 3.30 22.42 -6.56
N TRP A 108 4.11 21.35 -6.49
CA TRP A 108 4.10 20.27 -7.47
C TRP A 108 2.76 19.54 -7.54
N TRP A 109 2.14 19.26 -6.39
CA TRP A 109 0.84 18.57 -6.32
C TRP A 109 -0.28 19.39 -6.95
N GLN A 110 -0.22 20.72 -6.84
CA GLN A 110 -1.22 21.62 -7.40
C GLN A 110 -1.08 21.85 -8.92
N LEU A 111 0.02 21.42 -9.54
CA LEU A 111 0.21 21.57 -10.98
C LEU A 111 -0.89 20.84 -11.76
N PRO A 112 -1.49 21.48 -12.79
CA PRO A 112 -2.50 20.83 -13.63
C PRO A 112 -2.00 19.54 -14.28
N THR A 113 -0.72 19.50 -14.66
CA THR A 113 -0.06 18.31 -15.22
C THR A 113 -0.03 17.16 -14.22
N THR A 114 0.36 17.41 -12.96
CA THR A 114 0.39 16.40 -11.89
C THR A 114 -1.01 15.85 -11.62
N GLN A 115 -2.01 16.74 -11.50
CA GLN A 115 -3.41 16.33 -11.28
C GLN A 115 -3.96 15.53 -12.46
N GLN A 116 -3.65 15.93 -13.69
CA GLN A 116 -4.07 15.21 -14.89
C GLN A 116 -3.46 13.81 -14.96
N THR A 117 -2.15 13.68 -14.73
CA THR A 117 -1.46 12.38 -14.70
C THR A 117 -2.01 11.47 -13.60
N LEU A 118 -2.26 12.02 -12.41
CA LEU A 118 -2.89 11.29 -11.31
C LEU A 118 -4.29 10.81 -11.68
N GLN A 119 -5.10 11.65 -12.32
CA GLN A 119 -6.45 11.30 -12.72
C GLN A 119 -6.45 10.21 -13.80
N GLN A 120 -5.57 10.30 -14.79
CA GLN A 120 -5.40 9.25 -15.81
C GLN A 120 -5.01 7.91 -15.21
N ALA A 121 -4.06 7.90 -14.27
CA ALA A 121 -3.66 6.68 -13.57
C ALA A 121 -4.79 6.08 -12.70
N ARG A 122 -5.71 6.92 -12.21
CA ARG A 122 -6.90 6.48 -11.44
C ARG A 122 -8.04 5.97 -12.31
N ASP A 123 -8.21 6.53 -13.50
CA ASP A 123 -9.30 6.17 -14.39
C ASP A 123 -8.98 4.95 -15.26
N ALA A 124 -7.72 4.54 -15.34
CA ALA A 124 -7.29 3.35 -16.05
C ALA A 124 -7.84 2.07 -15.38
N ASP A 125 -8.32 1.14 -16.20
CA ASP A 125 -8.75 -0.21 -15.75
C ASP A 125 -7.56 -1.08 -15.30
N TRP A 126 -6.34 -0.69 -15.68
CA TRP A 126 -5.10 -1.39 -15.41
C TRP A 126 -4.14 -0.50 -14.63
N VAL A 127 -3.42 -1.08 -13.68
CA VAL A 127 -2.43 -0.35 -12.88
C VAL A 127 -1.25 0.06 -13.76
N ASP A 128 -1.06 1.36 -13.95
CA ASP A 128 0.14 1.93 -14.57
C ASP A 128 1.25 2.04 -13.51
N TYR A 129 2.08 1.00 -13.41
CA TYR A 129 3.14 0.92 -12.41
C TYR A 129 4.18 2.01 -12.60
N SER A 130 4.55 2.31 -13.84
CA SER A 130 5.49 3.38 -14.18
C SER A 130 5.02 4.73 -13.70
N THR A 131 3.79 5.13 -14.06
CA THR A 131 3.23 6.43 -13.69
C THR A 131 3.02 6.55 -12.18
N VAL A 132 2.44 5.52 -11.54
CA VAL A 132 2.21 5.53 -10.08
C VAL A 132 3.53 5.59 -9.32
N THR A 133 4.55 4.84 -9.75
CA THR A 133 5.87 4.87 -9.11
C THR A 133 6.53 6.23 -9.29
N ALA A 134 6.47 6.82 -10.48
CA ALA A 134 7.03 8.15 -10.73
C ALA A 134 6.39 9.22 -9.84
N LEU A 135 5.04 9.26 -9.76
CA LEU A 135 4.31 10.18 -8.89
C LEU A 135 4.72 10.02 -7.43
N LYS A 136 4.74 8.78 -6.93
CA LYS A 136 5.07 8.51 -5.51
C LYS A 136 6.53 8.80 -5.19
N MET A 137 7.47 8.41 -6.03
CA MET A 137 8.89 8.66 -5.78
C MET A 137 9.21 10.16 -5.81
N THR A 138 8.55 10.92 -6.71
CA THR A 138 8.69 12.38 -6.77
C THR A 138 8.18 13.02 -5.48
N ALA A 139 6.95 12.68 -5.07
CA ALA A 139 6.35 13.19 -3.84
C ALA A 139 7.16 12.84 -2.59
N LEU A 140 7.56 11.57 -2.46
CA LEU A 140 8.35 11.08 -1.33
C LEU A 140 9.74 11.69 -1.30
N ARG A 141 10.32 12.05 -2.45
CA ARG A 141 11.62 12.71 -2.49
C ARG A 141 11.56 14.11 -1.90
N MET A 142 10.57 14.92 -2.29
CA MET A 142 10.37 16.26 -1.74
C MET A 142 10.00 16.21 -0.25
N ALA A 143 9.20 15.22 0.17
CA ALA A 143 8.90 14.99 1.58
C ALA A 143 10.17 14.60 2.37
N TRP A 144 11.02 13.74 1.81
CA TRP A 144 12.27 13.32 2.44
C TRP A 144 13.23 14.49 2.68
N GLU A 145 13.29 15.46 1.75
CA GLU A 145 14.16 16.64 1.89
C GLU A 145 13.75 17.53 3.07
N ARG A 146 12.44 17.59 3.37
CA ARG A 146 11.94 18.23 4.58
C ARG A 146 12.22 17.39 5.84
N PHE A 147 11.94 16.09 5.79
CA PHE A 147 12.12 15.17 6.91
C PHE A 147 13.56 15.16 7.42
N ARG A 148 14.54 15.10 6.51
CA ARG A 148 15.97 15.05 6.86
C ARG A 148 16.53 16.36 7.44
N ALA A 149 15.80 17.46 7.28
CA ALA A 149 16.19 18.77 7.79
C ALA A 149 15.58 19.06 9.18
N THR A 150 14.74 18.14 9.67
CA THR A 150 14.18 18.12 11.03
C THR A 150 15.04 17.21 11.91
#